data_AF-L0DB50-F1
#
_entry.id   AF-L0DB50-F1
#
_cell.length_a   1.000
_cell.length_b   1.000
_cell.length_c   1.000
_cell.angle_alpha   90.00
_cell.angle_beta   90.00
_cell.angle_gamma   90.00
#
_symmetry.space_group_name_H-M   'P 1'
#
loop_
_entity.id
_entity.type
_entity.pdbx_description
1 polymer ?
#
loop_
_entity_poly.entity_id
_entity_poly.type
_entity_poly.pdbx_seq_one_letter_code
_entity_poly.pdbx_strand_id
1 'polypeptide(L)'
;MGKAHRCATVLFVAMTAIDGGAALSWRSDAMATESNESGQAQVIAAKVNKAFEAARQGDSTLLTELQGLGPHIIPALTPYLHDPDESIRREVVILLKVVDGAAALPLLEQALNDESADIQERAATSLYERDDLSTIVARTTLGVALCKSVRHGNPSATALLLLAYFPGKEAENVLRAGQAQPPSEKVALETAPAPVPRSLPATVALSRIGAPGARKQLIEAIHRGRLDELTFLLAVLREIDAPEVLHELKATLDDPRETGSGAPIGVEQRRRLCDDAVDAFIRRLALKVDFSLSEARRYTKEEIEKVRGLINSAIPH
;
A
#
# COMPACT_ATOMS: atom_id res chain seq x y z
N MET A 1 25.07 24.33 14.65
CA MET A 1 24.57 23.29 15.58
C MET A 1 24.01 22.17 14.73
N GLY A 2 24.80 21.13 14.52
CA GLY A 2 24.48 20.04 13.60
C GLY A 2 24.47 18.70 14.30
N LYS A 3 23.77 17.73 13.71
CA LYS A 3 24.09 16.31 13.80
C LYS A 3 23.79 15.67 12.46
N ALA A 4 24.86 15.27 11.77
CA ALA A 4 24.83 14.36 10.64
C ALA A 4 25.18 12.97 11.18
N HIS A 5 24.30 12.00 10.95
CA HIS A 5 24.61 10.58 11.03
C HIS A 5 25.23 10.14 9.70
N ARG A 6 26.45 9.59 9.76
CA ARG A 6 27.04 8.84 8.66
C ARG A 6 27.67 7.56 9.19
N CYS A 7 27.27 6.46 8.54
CA CYS A 7 28.04 5.29 8.16
C CYS A 7 28.97 4.67 9.21
N ALA A 8 28.53 3.52 9.74
CA ALA A 8 29.41 2.49 10.28
C ALA A 8 30.38 2.02 9.18
N THR A 9 31.59 2.56 9.21
CA THR A 9 32.76 1.98 8.55
C THR A 9 33.40 1.06 9.56
N VAL A 10 33.45 -0.25 9.26
CA VAL A 10 34.23 -1.22 10.04
C VAL A 10 35.71 -0.89 9.83
N LEU A 11 36.28 -0.06 10.69
CA LEU A 11 37.72 0.16 10.74
C LEU A 11 38.33 -0.83 11.74
N PHE A 12 39.01 -1.84 11.20
CA PHE A 12 39.90 -2.71 11.96
C PHE A 12 41.11 -1.88 12.39
N VAL A 13 41.20 -1.52 13.67
CA VAL A 13 42.43 -0.96 14.27
C VAL A 13 42.86 -1.90 15.39
N ALA A 14 43.96 -2.60 15.15
CA ALA A 14 44.72 -3.26 16.19
C ALA A 14 45.66 -2.24 16.83
N MET A 15 45.57 -2.02 18.16
CA MET A 15 46.75 -1.84 19.03
C MET A 15 46.41 -1.79 20.53
N THR A 16 47.10 -2.69 21.25
CA THR A 16 47.69 -2.58 22.60
C THR A 16 46.79 -2.41 23.84
N ALA A 17 46.54 -3.57 24.45
CA ALA A 17 46.40 -3.93 25.87
C ALA A 17 46.47 -2.83 26.95
N ILE A 18 45.34 -2.60 27.65
CA ILE A 18 45.22 -2.43 29.12
C ILE A 18 43.87 -3.07 29.55
N ASP A 19 43.89 -3.86 30.64
CA ASP A 19 42.81 -4.59 31.34
C ASP A 19 42.06 -5.75 30.62
N GLY A 20 42.60 -6.96 30.79
CA GLY A 20 42.11 -8.24 30.24
C GLY A 20 40.94 -8.91 30.98
N GLY A 21 40.11 -8.18 31.72
CA GLY A 21 38.93 -8.73 32.42
C GLY A 21 37.61 -8.43 31.71
N ALA A 22 37.37 -7.16 31.39
CA ALA A 22 36.12 -6.72 30.79
C ALA A 22 36.05 -6.94 29.27
N ALA A 23 37.20 -6.97 28.58
CA ALA A 23 37.26 -7.08 27.12
C ALA A 23 36.98 -8.50 26.57
N LEU A 24 37.06 -9.53 27.40
CA LEU A 24 36.80 -10.92 27.04
C LEU A 24 35.34 -11.33 27.23
N SER A 25 34.65 -10.73 28.21
CA SER A 25 33.23 -11.00 28.51
C SER A 25 32.29 -10.47 27.42
N TRP A 26 32.52 -9.26 26.88
CA TRP A 26 31.68 -8.77 25.78
C TRP A 26 31.87 -9.56 24.49
N ARG A 27 33.08 -10.12 24.25
CA ARG A 27 33.37 -10.96 23.08
C ARG A 27 32.73 -12.33 23.20
N SER A 28 32.73 -12.96 24.38
CA SER A 28 32.06 -14.24 24.59
C SER A 28 30.54 -14.11 24.46
N ASP A 29 29.97 -13.03 25.00
CA ASP A 29 28.53 -12.79 24.96
C ASP A 29 28.06 -12.40 23.54
N ALA A 30 28.85 -11.61 22.80
CA ALA A 30 28.61 -11.33 21.39
C ALA A 30 28.71 -12.59 20.51
N MET A 31 29.72 -13.44 20.73
CA MET A 31 29.86 -14.69 19.98
C MET A 31 28.76 -15.72 20.30
N ALA A 32 28.28 -15.77 21.54
CA ALA A 32 27.18 -16.65 21.94
C ALA A 32 25.84 -16.16 21.38
N THR A 33 25.61 -14.85 21.32
CA THR A 33 24.40 -14.26 20.71
C THR A 33 24.39 -14.43 19.19
N GLU A 34 25.52 -14.19 18.51
CA GLU A 34 25.66 -14.45 17.06
C GLU A 34 25.45 -15.94 16.71
N SER A 35 25.98 -16.85 17.53
CA SER A 35 25.79 -18.30 17.32
C SER A 35 24.31 -18.72 17.49
N ASN A 36 23.60 -18.11 18.43
CA ASN A 36 22.18 -18.37 18.68
C ASN A 36 21.29 -17.79 17.58
N GLU A 37 21.58 -16.57 17.11
CA GLU A 37 20.87 -15.93 15.98
C GLU A 37 21.08 -16.71 14.67
N SER A 38 22.31 -17.17 14.41
CA SER A 38 22.60 -18.02 13.25
C SER A 38 21.85 -19.36 13.30
N GLY A 39 21.73 -19.96 14.49
CA GLY A 39 20.96 -21.19 14.68
C GLY A 39 19.46 -20.99 14.42
N GLN A 40 18.88 -19.90 14.93
CA GLN A 40 17.48 -19.56 14.69
C GLN A 40 17.19 -19.24 13.21
N ALA A 41 18.07 -18.48 12.55
CA ALA A 41 17.94 -18.18 11.13
C ALA A 41 17.96 -19.46 10.28
N GLN A 42 18.82 -20.43 10.62
CA GLN A 42 18.87 -21.72 9.93
C GLN A 42 17.61 -22.56 10.15
N VAL A 43 17.04 -22.55 11.36
CA VAL A 43 15.76 -23.21 11.65
C VAL A 43 14.60 -22.56 10.87
N ILE A 44 14.56 -21.23 10.79
CA ILE A 44 13.56 -20.51 10.00
C ILE A 44 13.70 -20.84 8.51
N ALA A 45 14.92 -20.82 7.97
CA ALA A 45 15.18 -21.18 6.58
C ALA A 45 14.72 -22.62 6.27
N ALA A 46 14.98 -23.58 7.18
CA ALA A 46 14.51 -24.96 7.01
C ALA A 46 12.98 -25.06 6.99
N LYS A 47 12.27 -24.30 7.85
CA LYS A 47 10.80 -24.24 7.84
C LYS A 47 10.27 -23.64 6.54
N VAL A 48 10.86 -22.53 6.09
CA VAL A 48 10.50 -21.88 4.82
C VAL A 48 10.69 -22.84 3.66
N ASN A 49 11.83 -23.54 3.61
CA ASN A 49 12.11 -24.50 2.56
C ASN A 49 11.08 -25.63 2.51
N LYS A 50 10.79 -26.22 3.68
CA LYS A 50 9.76 -27.27 3.79
C LYS A 50 8.38 -26.78 3.34
N ALA A 51 8.02 -25.54 3.68
CA ALA A 51 6.73 -24.97 3.30
C ALA A 51 6.61 -24.81 1.77
N PHE A 52 7.64 -24.31 1.11
CA PHE A 52 7.62 -24.17 -0.36
C PHE A 52 7.77 -25.50 -1.10
N GLU A 53 8.46 -26.49 -0.53
CA GLU A 53 8.43 -27.87 -1.05
C GLU A 53 7.02 -28.47 -1.00
N ALA A 54 6.29 -28.28 0.10
CA ALA A 54 4.89 -28.70 0.24
C ALA A 54 3.97 -27.94 -0.72
N ALA A 55 4.18 -26.63 -0.88
CA ALA A 55 3.40 -25.79 -1.79
C ALA A 55 3.53 -26.25 -3.25
N ARG A 56 4.72 -26.70 -3.68
CA ARG A 56 4.93 -27.31 -5.02
C ARG A 56 4.16 -28.62 -5.22
N GLN A 57 3.77 -29.28 -4.13
CA GLN A 57 2.91 -30.47 -4.15
C GLN A 57 1.42 -30.12 -3.97
N GLY A 58 1.06 -28.83 -3.94
CA GLY A 58 -0.30 -28.33 -3.76
C GLY A 58 -0.75 -28.19 -2.31
N ASP A 59 0.15 -28.37 -1.32
CA ASP A 59 -0.17 -28.18 0.09
C ASP A 59 0.30 -26.80 0.59
N SER A 60 -0.64 -25.87 0.74
CA SER A 60 -0.38 -24.51 1.24
C SER A 60 -0.49 -24.38 2.76
N THR A 61 -0.74 -25.47 3.49
CA THR A 61 -0.97 -25.43 4.96
C THR A 61 0.23 -24.83 5.68
N LEU A 62 1.43 -25.24 5.29
CA LEU A 62 2.68 -24.77 5.90
C LEU A 62 2.98 -23.29 5.59
N LEU A 63 2.47 -22.74 4.48
CA LEU A 63 2.62 -21.32 4.18
C LEU A 63 1.80 -20.46 5.15
N THR A 64 0.59 -20.91 5.51
CA THR A 64 -0.23 -20.24 6.54
C THR A 64 0.49 -20.22 7.89
N GLU A 65 1.19 -21.30 8.26
CA GLU A 65 1.97 -21.35 9.50
C GLU A 65 3.13 -20.35 9.51
N LEU A 66 3.75 -20.07 8.35
CA LEU A 66 4.84 -19.10 8.26
C LEU A 66 4.40 -17.68 8.60
N GLN A 67 3.13 -17.33 8.37
CA GLN A 67 2.62 -15.99 8.68
C GLN A 67 2.79 -15.64 10.17
N GLY A 68 2.62 -16.64 11.06
CA GLY A 68 2.79 -16.47 12.51
C GLY A 68 4.23 -16.26 12.98
N LEU A 69 5.23 -16.46 12.11
CA LEU A 69 6.64 -16.21 12.42
C LEU A 69 7.05 -14.74 12.17
N GLY A 70 6.16 -13.95 11.56
CA GLY A 70 6.36 -12.51 11.33
C GLY A 70 7.54 -12.18 10.40
N PRO A 71 8.08 -10.95 10.47
CA PRO A 71 9.11 -10.45 9.55
C PRO A 71 10.41 -11.27 9.50
N HIS A 72 10.66 -12.15 10.47
CA HIS A 72 11.88 -12.95 10.55
C HIS A 72 12.03 -13.96 9.40
N ILE A 73 10.94 -14.31 8.71
CA ILE A 73 11.01 -15.20 7.54
C ILE A 73 11.54 -14.49 6.29
N ILE A 74 11.46 -13.16 6.22
CA ILE A 74 11.71 -12.38 4.99
C ILE A 74 13.06 -12.71 4.35
N PRO A 75 14.20 -12.80 5.09
CA PRO A 75 15.48 -13.14 4.48
C PRO A 75 15.46 -14.49 3.76
N ALA A 76 14.73 -15.46 4.29
CA ALA A 76 14.61 -16.81 3.74
C ALA A 76 13.66 -16.91 2.54
N LEU A 77 12.85 -15.87 2.26
CA LEU A 77 11.95 -15.84 1.09
C LEU A 77 12.68 -15.50 -0.23
N THR A 78 13.85 -14.86 -0.16
CA THR A 78 14.60 -14.36 -1.32
C THR A 78 14.79 -15.40 -2.45
N PRO A 79 15.16 -16.67 -2.19
CA PRO A 79 15.36 -17.66 -3.25
C PRO A 79 14.09 -17.97 -4.05
N TYR A 80 12.92 -17.84 -3.43
CA TYR A 80 11.64 -18.19 -4.01
C TYR A 80 11.04 -17.06 -4.86
N LEU A 81 11.59 -15.86 -4.77
CA LEU A 81 11.17 -14.71 -5.59
C LEU A 81 11.53 -14.90 -7.08
N HIS A 82 12.45 -15.80 -7.39
CA HIS A 82 12.86 -16.15 -8.75
C HIS A 82 12.59 -17.62 -9.06
N ASP A 83 11.65 -18.25 -8.35
CA ASP A 83 11.26 -19.62 -8.62
C ASP A 83 10.69 -19.74 -10.05
N PRO A 84 11.03 -20.79 -10.82
CA PRO A 84 10.46 -20.99 -12.14
C PRO A 84 8.94 -21.17 -12.11
N ASP A 85 8.37 -21.62 -10.99
CA ASP A 85 6.93 -21.74 -10.81
C ASP A 85 6.31 -20.41 -10.37
N GLU A 86 5.47 -19.84 -11.23
CA GLU A 86 4.72 -18.60 -10.96
C GLU A 86 3.89 -18.69 -9.68
N SER A 87 3.31 -19.87 -9.38
CA SER A 87 2.49 -20.06 -8.17
C SER A 87 3.34 -19.87 -6.91
N ILE A 88 4.58 -20.34 -6.91
CA ILE A 88 5.52 -20.16 -5.80
C ILE A 88 5.93 -18.70 -5.66
N ARG A 89 6.27 -18.02 -6.76
CA ARG A 89 6.57 -16.58 -6.72
C ARG A 89 5.39 -15.75 -6.20
N ARG A 90 4.17 -16.12 -6.57
CA ARG A 90 2.94 -15.49 -6.07
C ARG A 90 2.78 -15.68 -4.56
N GLU A 91 2.99 -16.88 -4.04
CA GLU A 91 2.93 -17.16 -2.59
C GLU A 91 3.96 -16.34 -1.80
N VAL A 92 5.15 -16.10 -2.37
CA VAL A 92 6.14 -15.20 -1.76
C VAL A 92 5.57 -13.80 -1.58
N VAL A 93 4.95 -13.22 -2.61
CA VAL A 93 4.37 -11.87 -2.52
C VAL A 93 3.19 -11.82 -1.55
N ILE A 94 2.37 -12.88 -1.49
CA ILE A 94 1.29 -13.00 -0.49
C ILE A 94 1.88 -13.01 0.93
N LEU A 95 2.93 -13.79 1.18
CA LEU A 95 3.61 -13.80 2.48
C LEU A 95 4.18 -12.41 2.82
N LEU A 96 4.84 -11.75 1.87
CA LEU A 96 5.39 -10.39 2.07
C LEU A 96 4.32 -9.35 2.42
N LYS A 97 3.09 -9.48 1.86
CA LYS A 97 1.94 -8.65 2.23
C LYS A 97 1.52 -8.89 3.69
N VAL A 98 1.49 -10.14 4.13
CA VAL A 98 0.98 -10.51 5.46
C VAL A 98 1.99 -10.26 6.59
N VAL A 99 3.26 -10.62 6.41
CA VAL A 99 4.25 -10.49 7.51
C VAL A 99 4.69 -9.06 7.77
N ASP A 100 4.35 -8.15 6.86
CA ASP A 100 4.46 -6.70 6.97
C ASP A 100 5.71 -6.18 7.70
N GLY A 101 6.80 -5.96 6.96
CA GLY A 101 8.04 -5.40 7.52
C GLY A 101 8.88 -4.63 6.52
N ALA A 102 9.68 -3.66 6.99
CA ALA A 102 10.54 -2.84 6.13
C ALA A 102 11.52 -3.67 5.27
N ALA A 103 11.91 -4.85 5.75
CA ALA A 103 12.73 -5.80 5.01
C ALA A 103 12.03 -6.40 3.77
N ALA A 104 10.69 -6.33 3.68
CA ALA A 104 9.94 -6.78 2.52
C ALA A 104 10.06 -5.81 1.34
N LEU A 105 10.34 -4.52 1.58
CA LEU A 105 10.35 -3.48 0.55
C LEU A 105 11.29 -3.78 -0.63
N PRO A 106 12.55 -4.23 -0.43
CA PRO A 106 13.41 -4.61 -1.56
C PRO A 106 12.86 -5.79 -2.38
N LEU A 107 12.17 -6.75 -1.74
CA LEU A 107 11.62 -7.92 -2.42
C LEU A 107 10.36 -7.54 -3.21
N LEU A 108 9.49 -6.70 -2.63
CA LEU A 108 8.33 -6.15 -3.33
C LEU A 108 8.74 -5.26 -4.51
N GLU A 109 9.82 -4.47 -4.35
CA GLU A 109 10.40 -3.66 -5.43
C GLU A 109 10.88 -4.52 -6.61
N GLN A 110 11.46 -5.69 -6.33
CA GLN A 110 11.83 -6.66 -7.37
C GLN A 110 10.58 -7.28 -8.03
N ALA A 111 9.58 -7.67 -7.23
CA ALA A 111 8.32 -8.26 -7.71
C ALA A 111 7.50 -7.34 -8.62
N LEU A 112 7.64 -6.01 -8.51
CA LEU A 112 7.06 -5.05 -9.47
C LEU A 112 7.52 -5.27 -10.92
N ASN A 113 8.64 -5.98 -11.12
CA ASN A 113 9.19 -6.27 -12.44
C ASN A 113 9.17 -7.77 -12.77
N ASP A 114 8.34 -8.56 -12.07
CA ASP A 114 8.08 -9.96 -12.42
C ASP A 114 7.48 -10.05 -13.83
N GLU A 115 7.59 -11.21 -14.48
CA GLU A 115 6.98 -11.47 -15.79
C GLU A 115 5.45 -11.61 -15.71
N SER A 116 4.90 -12.02 -14.55
CA SER A 116 3.47 -12.17 -14.34
C SER A 116 2.81 -10.85 -13.91
N ALA A 117 1.76 -10.45 -14.64
CA ALA A 117 0.97 -9.27 -14.29
C ALA A 117 0.26 -9.39 -12.93
N ASP A 118 -0.15 -10.60 -12.52
CA ASP A 118 -0.76 -10.85 -11.20
C ASP A 118 0.25 -10.55 -10.08
N ILE A 119 1.50 -10.99 -10.24
CA ILE A 119 2.57 -10.74 -9.26
C ILE A 119 2.91 -9.24 -9.20
N GLN A 120 3.02 -8.57 -10.34
CA GLN A 120 3.24 -7.12 -10.40
C GLN A 120 2.12 -6.33 -9.70
N GLU A 121 0.87 -6.72 -9.90
CA GLU A 121 -0.30 -6.11 -9.26
C GLU A 121 -0.27 -6.32 -7.74
N ARG A 122 -0.05 -7.56 -7.29
CA ARG A 122 0.07 -7.88 -5.86
C ARG A 122 1.19 -7.13 -5.18
N ALA A 123 2.33 -6.99 -5.85
CA ALA A 123 3.46 -6.23 -5.33
C ALA A 123 3.10 -4.76 -5.14
N ALA A 124 2.46 -4.13 -6.13
CA ALA A 124 2.00 -2.75 -6.05
C ALA A 124 0.96 -2.54 -4.94
N THR A 125 -0.02 -3.45 -4.82
CA THR A 125 -1.04 -3.40 -3.76
C THR A 125 -0.42 -3.59 -2.38
N SER A 126 0.46 -4.57 -2.23
CA SER A 126 1.18 -4.81 -0.98
C SER A 126 2.01 -3.59 -0.55
N LEU A 127 2.63 -2.87 -1.50
CA LEU A 127 3.32 -1.61 -1.21
C LEU A 127 2.33 -0.51 -0.79
N TYR A 128 1.20 -0.36 -1.49
CA TYR A 128 0.24 0.71 -1.21
C TYR A 128 -0.47 0.55 0.13
N GLU A 129 -0.70 -0.68 0.59
CA GLU A 129 -1.44 -0.95 1.83
C GLU A 129 -0.60 -0.86 3.10
N ARG A 130 0.72 -0.67 2.99
CA ARG A 130 1.58 -0.55 4.17
C ARG A 130 1.24 0.73 4.95
N ASP A 131 1.25 0.62 6.27
CA ASP A 131 0.90 1.72 7.18
C ASP A 131 1.86 2.92 7.06
N ASP A 132 3.16 2.66 6.93
CA ASP A 132 4.18 3.69 6.87
C ASP A 132 4.65 3.97 5.43
N LEU A 133 3.89 4.81 4.72
CA LEU A 133 4.28 5.29 3.39
C LEU A 133 5.62 6.05 3.41
N SER A 134 6.08 6.60 4.54
CA SER A 134 7.35 7.33 4.58
C SER A 134 8.55 6.41 4.30
N THR A 135 8.49 5.15 4.72
CA THR A 135 9.51 4.13 4.41
C THR A 135 9.55 3.79 2.93
N ILE A 136 8.40 3.87 2.26
CA ILE A 136 8.26 3.66 0.82
C ILE A 136 8.86 4.83 0.07
N VAL A 137 8.47 6.06 0.42
CA VAL A 137 8.97 7.29 -0.23
C VAL A 137 10.49 7.45 -0.08
N ALA A 138 11.06 7.01 1.05
CA ALA A 138 12.50 7.03 1.27
C ALA A 138 13.30 6.18 0.25
N ARG A 139 12.67 5.17 -0.37
CA ARG A 139 13.29 4.31 -1.39
C ARG A 139 13.07 4.88 -2.79
N THR A 140 13.90 5.84 -3.17
CA THR A 140 13.82 6.50 -4.49
C THR A 140 13.88 5.55 -5.69
N THR A 141 14.56 4.41 -5.57
CA THR A 141 14.63 3.36 -6.61
C THR A 141 13.25 2.76 -6.91
N LEU A 142 12.33 2.79 -5.94
CA LEU A 142 10.97 2.29 -6.12
C LEU A 142 10.18 3.09 -7.15
N GLY A 143 10.38 4.42 -7.24
CA GLY A 143 9.75 5.24 -8.26
C GLY A 143 10.13 4.79 -9.68
N VAL A 144 11.40 4.40 -9.88
CA VAL A 144 11.90 3.86 -11.15
C VAL A 144 11.28 2.49 -11.44
N ALA A 145 11.24 1.61 -10.44
CA ALA A 145 10.62 0.29 -10.56
C ALA A 145 9.12 0.37 -10.88
N LEU A 146 8.37 1.27 -10.22
CA LEU A 146 6.96 1.53 -10.50
C LEU A 146 6.76 2.07 -11.92
N CYS A 147 7.58 3.05 -12.36
CA CYS A 147 7.50 3.57 -13.72
C CYS A 147 7.69 2.45 -14.76
N LYS A 148 8.68 1.58 -14.54
CA LYS A 148 8.96 0.43 -15.41
C LYS A 148 7.80 -0.57 -15.39
N SER A 149 7.29 -0.92 -14.22
CA SER A 149 6.16 -1.84 -14.04
C SER A 149 4.90 -1.35 -14.78
N VAL A 150 4.52 -0.10 -14.56
CA VAL A 150 3.33 0.51 -15.19
C VAL A 150 3.46 0.57 -16.71
N ARG A 151 4.66 0.85 -17.25
CA ARG A 151 4.92 0.84 -18.70
C ARG A 151 4.81 -0.54 -19.34
N HIS A 152 5.18 -1.59 -18.60
CA HIS A 152 5.06 -2.97 -19.08
C HIS A 152 3.66 -3.56 -18.89
N GLY A 153 2.69 -2.75 -18.50
CA GLY A 153 1.28 -3.16 -18.47
C GLY A 153 0.78 -3.59 -17.11
N ASN A 154 1.44 -3.20 -15.99
CA ASN A 154 0.88 -3.43 -14.66
C ASN A 154 -0.55 -2.82 -14.58
N PRO A 155 -1.60 -3.65 -14.39
CA PRO A 155 -2.99 -3.21 -14.42
C PRO A 155 -3.38 -2.49 -13.13
N SER A 156 -2.52 -2.46 -12.12
CA SER A 156 -2.86 -1.97 -10.80
C SER A 156 -3.21 -0.46 -10.74
N ALA A 157 -4.33 -0.15 -10.11
CA ALA A 157 -4.66 1.22 -9.70
C ALA A 157 -3.67 1.74 -8.66
N THR A 158 -3.22 0.89 -7.73
CA THR A 158 -2.31 1.26 -6.64
C THR A 158 -0.92 1.61 -7.16
N ALA A 159 -0.46 0.95 -8.23
CA ALA A 159 0.80 1.32 -8.89
C ALA A 159 0.77 2.77 -9.43
N LEU A 160 -0.35 3.19 -10.03
CA LEU A 160 -0.54 4.56 -10.51
C LEU A 160 -0.61 5.56 -9.35
N LEU A 161 -1.33 5.23 -8.27
CA LEU A 161 -1.45 6.10 -7.10
C LEU A 161 -0.10 6.27 -6.39
N LEU A 162 0.69 5.19 -6.25
CA LEU A 162 2.02 5.22 -5.65
C LEU A 162 3.00 6.13 -6.41
N LEU A 163 2.89 6.24 -7.73
CA LEU A 163 3.76 7.14 -8.52
C LEU A 163 3.64 8.61 -8.10
N ALA A 164 2.52 9.03 -7.50
CA ALA A 164 2.35 10.40 -7.02
C ALA A 164 3.28 10.74 -5.83
N TYR A 165 3.84 9.72 -5.15
CA TYR A 165 4.83 9.89 -4.09
C TYR A 165 6.26 9.98 -4.61
N PHE A 166 6.48 9.77 -5.91
CA PHE A 166 7.77 9.87 -6.58
C PHE A 166 7.70 10.90 -7.72
N PRO A 167 7.43 12.18 -7.41
CA PRO A 167 7.22 13.20 -8.43
C PRO A 167 8.47 13.40 -9.28
N GLY A 168 8.26 13.48 -10.58
CA GLY A 168 9.32 13.68 -11.56
C GLY A 168 8.76 13.56 -12.96
N LYS A 169 9.51 14.06 -13.95
CA LYS A 169 9.09 14.07 -15.35
C LYS A 169 8.74 12.67 -15.86
N GLU A 170 9.45 11.66 -15.38
CA GLU A 170 9.22 10.28 -15.77
C GLU A 170 7.88 9.74 -15.26
N ALA A 171 7.62 9.88 -13.96
CA ALA A 171 6.35 9.49 -13.34
C ALA A 171 5.17 10.25 -13.95
N GLU A 172 5.30 11.56 -14.14
CA GLU A 172 4.27 12.37 -14.80
C GLU A 172 3.96 11.86 -16.22
N ASN A 173 4.98 11.54 -17.02
CA ASN A 173 4.76 10.98 -18.37
C ASN A 173 4.02 9.64 -18.33
N VAL A 174 4.39 8.75 -17.40
CA VAL A 174 3.72 7.46 -17.22
C VAL A 174 2.26 7.64 -16.82
N LEU A 175 2.00 8.56 -15.88
CA LEU A 175 0.66 8.88 -15.44
C LEU A 175 -0.17 9.52 -16.56
N ARG A 176 0.39 10.42 -17.36
CA ARG A 176 -0.28 11.00 -18.54
C ARG A 176 -0.62 9.93 -19.58
N ALA A 177 0.27 8.97 -19.81
CA ALA A 177 -0.02 7.84 -20.68
C ALA A 177 -1.16 6.97 -20.14
N GLY A 178 -1.23 6.75 -18.83
CA GLY A 178 -2.36 6.08 -18.17
C GLY A 178 -3.66 6.88 -18.23
N GLN A 179 -3.59 8.20 -18.09
CA GLN A 179 -4.72 9.12 -18.20
C GLN A 179 -5.30 9.16 -19.62
N ALA A 180 -4.46 9.01 -20.65
CA ALA A 180 -4.85 9.00 -22.05
C ALA A 180 -5.47 7.67 -22.52
N GLN A 181 -5.49 6.63 -21.68
CA GLN A 181 -6.10 5.35 -22.03
C GLN A 181 -7.62 5.45 -22.18
N PRO A 182 -8.24 4.64 -23.06
CA PRO A 182 -9.68 4.68 -23.26
C PRO A 182 -10.44 4.20 -22.00
N PRO A 183 -11.69 4.63 -21.80
CA PRO A 183 -12.50 4.24 -20.64
C PRO A 183 -12.79 2.73 -20.51
N SER A 184 -12.58 1.97 -21.59
CA SER A 184 -12.72 0.50 -21.61
C SER A 184 -11.62 -0.21 -20.82
N GLU A 185 -10.45 0.42 -20.67
CA GLU A 185 -9.35 -0.13 -19.89
C GLU A 185 -9.65 0.09 -18.41
N LYS A 186 -10.05 -0.98 -17.71
CA LYS A 186 -10.45 -0.91 -16.31
C LYS A 186 -9.40 -1.49 -15.39
N VAL A 187 -9.32 -0.91 -14.20
CA VAL A 187 -8.42 -1.32 -13.13
C VAL A 187 -9.22 -1.49 -11.84
N ALA A 188 -8.86 -2.51 -11.06
CA ALA A 188 -9.49 -2.79 -9.78
C ALA A 188 -8.65 -2.17 -8.62
N LEU A 189 -9.32 -1.97 -7.49
CA LEU A 189 -8.73 -1.66 -6.22
C LEU A 189 -9.40 -2.57 -5.20
N GLU A 190 -8.63 -3.26 -4.35
CA GLU A 190 -9.15 -4.25 -3.39
C GLU A 190 -10.23 -3.67 -2.47
N THR A 191 -10.11 -2.39 -2.11
CA THR A 191 -11.06 -1.67 -1.25
C THR A 191 -12.23 -1.02 -2.00
N ALA A 192 -12.24 -1.05 -3.33
CA ALA A 192 -13.33 -0.48 -4.13
C ALA A 192 -14.25 -1.59 -4.68
N PRO A 193 -15.58 -1.39 -4.67
CA PRO A 193 -16.52 -2.45 -5.03
C PRO A 193 -16.58 -2.74 -6.54
N ALA A 194 -16.07 -1.84 -7.39
CA ALA A 194 -16.16 -1.98 -8.83
C ALA A 194 -14.88 -1.47 -9.53
N PRO A 195 -14.45 -2.11 -10.63
CA PRO A 195 -13.34 -1.62 -11.45
C PRO A 195 -13.70 -0.29 -12.13
N VAL A 196 -12.75 0.64 -12.10
CA VAL A 196 -12.88 1.98 -12.71
C VAL A 196 -11.96 2.12 -13.92
N PRO A 197 -12.23 3.07 -14.84
CA PRO A 197 -11.29 3.38 -15.91
C PRO A 197 -9.89 3.70 -15.37
N ARG A 198 -8.84 3.15 -16.00
CA ARG A 198 -7.43 3.40 -15.67
C ARG A 198 -7.08 4.89 -15.61
N SER A 199 -7.78 5.69 -16.41
CA SER A 199 -7.62 7.14 -16.45
C SER A 199 -7.90 7.82 -15.11
N LEU A 200 -8.77 7.25 -14.26
CA LEU A 200 -9.17 7.85 -13.00
C LEU A 200 -8.06 7.84 -11.93
N PRO A 201 -7.48 6.68 -11.52
CA PRO A 201 -6.32 6.68 -10.61
C PRO A 201 -5.15 7.49 -11.14
N ALA A 202 -4.91 7.45 -12.46
CA ALA A 202 -3.89 8.29 -13.08
C ALA A 202 -4.19 9.79 -12.91
N THR A 203 -5.44 10.20 -13.05
CA THR A 203 -5.88 11.60 -12.83
C THR A 203 -5.77 12.00 -11.35
N VAL A 204 -6.10 11.11 -10.41
CA VAL A 204 -5.89 11.33 -8.96
C VAL A 204 -4.41 11.56 -8.67
N ALA A 205 -3.54 10.69 -9.18
CA ALA A 205 -2.09 10.81 -9.00
C ALA A 205 -1.53 12.10 -9.63
N LEU A 206 -1.98 12.45 -10.84
CA LEU A 206 -1.62 13.71 -11.53
C LEU A 206 -2.09 14.94 -10.76
N SER A 207 -3.29 14.89 -10.19
CA SER A 207 -3.85 15.97 -9.35
C SER A 207 -2.97 16.22 -8.12
N ARG A 208 -2.54 15.15 -7.45
CA ARG A 208 -1.68 15.20 -6.26
C ARG A 208 -0.30 15.79 -6.54
N ILE A 209 0.31 15.47 -7.68
CA ILE A 209 1.60 16.07 -8.07
C ILE A 209 1.47 17.49 -8.64
N GLY A 210 0.25 18.05 -8.71
CA GLY A 210 0.00 19.40 -9.22
C GLY A 210 0.06 19.52 -10.74
N ALA A 211 -0.16 18.44 -11.48
CA ALA A 211 -0.11 18.46 -12.94
C ALA A 211 -1.23 19.35 -13.53
N PRO A 212 -0.92 20.23 -14.50
CA PRO A 212 -1.91 21.13 -15.10
C PRO A 212 -3.12 20.39 -15.65
N GLY A 213 -4.32 20.89 -15.33
CA GLY A 213 -5.60 20.35 -15.82
C GLY A 213 -6.12 19.11 -15.08
N ALA A 214 -5.29 18.41 -14.30
CA ALA A 214 -5.70 17.17 -13.63
C ALA A 214 -6.82 17.38 -12.60
N ARG A 215 -6.72 18.45 -11.78
CA ARG A 215 -7.76 18.82 -10.81
C ARG A 215 -9.10 19.11 -11.47
N LYS A 216 -9.09 19.85 -12.59
CA LYS A 216 -10.30 20.16 -13.37
C LYS A 216 -10.96 18.88 -13.88
N GLN A 217 -10.19 17.96 -14.44
CA GLN A 217 -10.71 16.67 -14.92
C GLN A 217 -11.27 15.81 -13.79
N LEU A 218 -10.65 15.86 -12.61
CA LEU A 218 -11.14 15.15 -11.43
C LEU A 218 -12.48 15.72 -10.94
N ILE A 219 -12.62 17.06 -10.93
CA ILE A 219 -13.89 17.74 -10.64
C ILE A 219 -14.96 17.37 -11.68
N GLU A 220 -14.63 17.36 -12.97
CA GLU A 220 -15.53 16.90 -14.03
C GLU A 220 -15.95 15.43 -13.84
N ALA A 221 -15.06 14.57 -13.35
CA ALA A 221 -15.40 13.19 -12.99
C ALA A 221 -16.39 13.11 -11.82
N ILE A 222 -16.18 13.92 -10.78
CA ILE A 222 -17.10 14.04 -9.63
C ILE A 222 -18.48 14.52 -10.11
N HIS A 223 -18.53 15.55 -10.96
CA HIS A 223 -19.79 16.09 -11.50
C HIS A 223 -20.52 15.13 -12.44
N ARG A 224 -19.79 14.29 -13.20
CA ARG A 224 -20.41 13.20 -13.98
C ARG A 224 -21.14 12.19 -13.08
N GLY A 225 -20.76 12.08 -11.81
CA GLY A 225 -21.55 11.41 -10.78
C GLY A 225 -21.71 9.90 -10.97
N ARG A 226 -20.77 9.23 -11.64
CA ARG A 226 -20.81 7.77 -11.79
C ARG A 226 -20.52 7.09 -10.45
N LEU A 227 -21.29 6.06 -10.11
CA LEU A 227 -21.26 5.48 -8.77
C LEU A 227 -19.94 4.75 -8.46
N ASP A 228 -19.48 3.91 -9.40
CA ASP A 228 -18.15 3.27 -9.37
C ASP A 228 -17.04 4.32 -9.22
N GLU A 229 -17.18 5.39 -10.01
CA GLU A 229 -16.53 6.70 -9.92
C GLU A 229 -16.26 7.18 -8.49
N LEU A 230 -17.36 7.58 -7.87
CA LEU A 230 -17.36 8.26 -6.58
C LEU A 230 -16.94 7.32 -5.47
N THR A 231 -17.37 6.05 -5.48
CA THR A 231 -16.94 5.08 -4.47
C THR A 231 -15.43 4.84 -4.54
N PHE A 232 -14.85 4.75 -5.73
CA PHE A 232 -13.39 4.69 -5.89
C PHE A 232 -12.71 5.94 -5.30
N LEU A 233 -13.20 7.15 -5.62
CA LEU A 233 -12.63 8.40 -5.12
C LEU A 233 -12.68 8.51 -3.58
N LEU A 234 -13.75 8.01 -2.96
CA LEU A 234 -13.84 7.92 -1.50
C LEU A 234 -12.85 6.88 -0.93
N ALA A 235 -12.66 5.75 -1.61
CA ALA A 235 -11.69 4.73 -1.19
C ALA A 235 -10.23 5.23 -1.25
N VAL A 236 -9.91 6.15 -2.18
CA VAL A 236 -8.58 6.75 -2.33
C VAL A 236 -8.50 8.20 -1.81
N LEU A 237 -9.41 8.59 -0.91
CA LEU A 237 -9.51 9.98 -0.42
C LEU A 237 -8.21 10.49 0.24
N ARG A 238 -7.37 9.59 0.77
CA ARG A 238 -6.02 9.90 1.28
C ARG A 238 -5.07 10.45 0.21
N GLU A 239 -5.31 10.10 -1.05
CA GLU A 239 -4.52 10.54 -2.20
C GLU A 239 -4.92 11.93 -2.70
N ILE A 240 -6.14 12.38 -2.36
CA ILE A 240 -6.67 13.69 -2.74
C ILE A 240 -6.25 14.74 -1.69
N ASP A 241 -5.46 15.72 -2.14
CA ASP A 241 -4.87 16.79 -1.32
C ASP A 241 -5.45 18.18 -1.65
N ALA A 242 -5.93 18.39 -2.87
CA ALA A 242 -6.48 19.64 -3.36
C ALA A 242 -7.81 20.01 -2.65
N PRO A 243 -7.86 21.12 -1.88
CA PRO A 243 -9.07 21.54 -1.16
C PRO A 243 -10.29 21.68 -2.05
N GLU A 244 -10.12 22.24 -3.26
CA GLU A 244 -11.19 22.42 -4.23
C GLU A 244 -11.82 21.08 -4.66
N VAL A 245 -11.01 20.03 -4.85
CA VAL A 245 -11.51 18.70 -5.21
C VAL A 245 -12.26 18.07 -4.04
N LEU A 246 -11.74 18.23 -2.82
CA LEU A 246 -12.39 17.69 -1.62
C LEU A 246 -13.73 18.38 -1.35
N HIS A 247 -13.84 19.69 -1.59
CA HIS A 247 -15.11 20.42 -1.47
C HIS A 247 -16.16 19.93 -2.48
N GLU A 248 -15.74 19.59 -3.70
CA GLU A 248 -16.64 18.99 -4.70
C GLU A 248 -17.06 17.57 -4.29
N LEU A 249 -16.10 16.74 -3.85
CA LEU A 249 -16.38 15.36 -3.45
C LEU A 249 -17.26 15.27 -2.18
N LYS A 250 -17.27 16.30 -1.34
CA LYS A 250 -18.19 16.43 -0.19
C LYS A 250 -19.66 16.31 -0.58
N ALA A 251 -20.04 16.64 -1.83
CA ALA A 251 -21.41 16.47 -2.33
C ALA A 251 -21.88 15.00 -2.30
N THR A 252 -20.98 14.03 -2.19
CA THR A 252 -21.33 12.61 -1.98
C THR A 252 -22.09 12.36 -0.67
N LEU A 253 -21.99 13.26 0.32
CA LEU A 253 -22.82 13.21 1.54
C LEU A 253 -24.33 13.36 1.26
N ASP A 254 -24.69 13.91 0.10
CA ASP A 254 -26.07 14.08 -0.35
C ASP A 254 -26.57 12.93 -1.23
N ASP A 255 -25.72 11.94 -1.53
CA ASP A 255 -26.02 10.88 -2.49
C ASP A 255 -26.61 9.63 -1.83
N PRO A 256 -27.90 9.32 -2.06
CA PRO A 256 -28.58 8.20 -1.41
C PRO A 256 -28.42 6.87 -2.16
N ARG A 257 -27.70 6.82 -3.29
CA ARG A 257 -27.59 5.61 -4.12
C ARG A 257 -26.84 4.51 -3.37
N GLU A 258 -27.30 3.28 -3.52
CA GLU A 258 -26.72 2.11 -2.83
C GLU A 258 -25.43 1.63 -3.52
N THR A 259 -24.34 1.50 -2.77
CA THR A 259 -23.00 1.17 -3.29
C THR A 259 -22.68 -0.32 -3.28
N GLY A 260 -23.47 -1.12 -2.54
CA GLY A 260 -23.18 -2.53 -2.32
C GLY A 260 -21.97 -2.78 -1.39
N SER A 261 -21.29 -1.72 -0.93
CA SER A 261 -20.21 -1.78 0.06
C SER A 261 -20.70 -2.39 1.38
N GLY A 262 -19.93 -3.33 1.93
CA GLY A 262 -20.07 -3.76 3.32
C GLY A 262 -21.32 -4.57 3.68
N ALA A 263 -22.02 -5.18 2.71
CA ALA A 263 -23.14 -6.07 2.98
C ALA A 263 -22.68 -7.55 3.06
N PRO A 264 -22.65 -8.20 4.24
CA PRO A 264 -22.64 -9.65 4.32
C PRO A 264 -23.84 -10.23 3.57
N ILE A 265 -23.68 -11.43 3.00
CA ILE A 265 -24.78 -12.19 2.40
C ILE A 265 -25.90 -12.32 3.46
N GLY A 266 -27.07 -11.72 3.21
CA GLY A 266 -28.24 -11.81 4.10
C GLY A 266 -28.59 -10.54 4.91
N VAL A 267 -27.86 -9.43 4.77
CA VAL A 267 -28.25 -8.13 5.37
C VAL A 267 -29.16 -7.36 4.40
N GLU A 268 -30.38 -7.03 4.84
CA GLU A 268 -31.43 -6.45 3.98
C GLU A 268 -31.18 -5.01 3.52
N GLN A 269 -30.41 -4.20 4.26
CA GLN A 269 -30.16 -2.80 3.90
C GLN A 269 -28.72 -2.58 3.43
N ARG A 270 -28.56 -2.35 2.12
CA ARG A 270 -27.27 -2.00 1.51
C ARG A 270 -26.80 -0.63 1.98
N ARG A 271 -25.50 -0.37 2.08
CA ARG A 271 -25.01 0.98 2.35
C ARG A 271 -25.27 1.93 1.18
N ARG A 272 -25.35 3.22 1.49
CA ARG A 272 -25.47 4.30 0.50
C ARG A 272 -24.13 4.99 0.32
N LEU A 273 -23.97 5.71 -0.78
CA LEU A 273 -22.75 6.47 -1.04
C LEU A 273 -22.48 7.53 0.04
N CYS A 274 -23.52 8.18 0.56
CA CYS A 274 -23.37 9.11 1.68
C CYS A 274 -22.84 8.45 2.96
N ASP A 275 -23.11 7.16 3.17
CA ASP A 275 -22.60 6.43 4.32
C ASP A 275 -21.11 6.11 4.16
N ASP A 276 -20.71 5.69 2.97
CA ASP A 276 -19.29 5.50 2.61
C ASP A 276 -18.51 6.83 2.69
N ALA A 277 -19.15 7.94 2.30
CA ALA A 277 -18.56 9.27 2.38
C ALA A 277 -18.31 9.71 3.83
N VAL A 278 -19.25 9.45 4.75
CA VAL A 278 -19.08 9.73 6.18
C VAL A 278 -17.82 9.03 6.72
N ASP A 279 -17.69 7.73 6.49
CA ASP A 279 -16.52 6.98 6.97
C ASP A 279 -15.21 7.50 6.36
N ALA A 280 -15.21 7.72 5.04
CA ALA A 280 -14.04 8.16 4.30
C ALA A 280 -13.54 9.52 4.81
N PHE A 281 -14.42 10.52 4.94
CA PHE A 281 -14.04 11.85 5.39
C PHE A 281 -13.61 11.87 6.86
N ILE A 282 -14.30 11.12 7.74
CA ILE A 282 -13.90 11.02 9.16
C ILE A 282 -12.50 10.44 9.28
N ARG A 283 -12.23 9.32 8.60
CA ARG A 283 -10.91 8.67 8.60
C ARG A 283 -9.85 9.60 8.01
N ARG A 284 -10.13 10.24 6.86
CA ARG A 284 -9.18 11.09 6.14
C ARG A 284 -8.76 12.34 6.92
N LEU A 285 -9.71 12.99 7.57
CA LEU A 285 -9.50 14.27 8.26
C LEU A 285 -9.35 14.10 9.77
N ALA A 286 -9.31 12.86 10.26
CA ALA A 286 -9.27 12.52 11.69
C ALA A 286 -10.34 13.28 12.50
N LEU A 287 -11.57 13.34 11.96
CA LEU A 287 -12.66 14.10 12.57
C LEU A 287 -13.13 13.43 13.86
N LYS A 288 -13.39 14.24 14.89
CA LYS A 288 -13.93 13.75 16.16
C LYS A 288 -15.46 13.74 16.11
N VAL A 289 -16.04 12.55 16.19
CA VAL A 289 -17.49 12.32 16.25
C VAL A 289 -17.87 11.59 17.54
N ASP A 290 -19.14 11.70 17.92
CA ASP A 290 -19.73 11.09 19.14
C ASP A 290 -20.52 9.81 18.83
N PHE A 291 -20.39 9.28 17.62
CA PHE A 291 -21.00 8.04 17.18
C PHE A 291 -19.94 7.09 16.60
N SER A 292 -20.22 5.79 16.64
CA SER A 292 -19.28 4.77 16.17
C SER A 292 -19.33 4.60 14.66
N LEU A 293 -18.17 4.45 14.01
CA LEU A 293 -18.13 4.05 12.61
C LEU A 293 -18.50 2.56 12.47
N SER A 294 -19.19 2.20 11.38
CA SER A 294 -19.43 0.81 11.04
C SER A 294 -19.59 0.63 9.53
N GLU A 295 -18.95 -0.41 9.00
CA GLU A 295 -18.98 -0.75 7.57
C GLU A 295 -20.30 -1.43 7.15
N ALA A 296 -21.25 -1.59 8.07
CA ALA A 296 -22.57 -2.14 7.80
C ALA A 296 -23.73 -1.19 8.15
N ARG A 297 -23.46 0.00 8.71
CA ARG A 297 -24.50 0.93 9.16
C ARG A 297 -24.85 1.99 8.11
N ARG A 298 -26.09 2.47 8.19
CA ARG A 298 -26.55 3.72 7.58
C ARG A 298 -26.54 4.83 8.63
N TYR A 299 -26.11 6.03 8.26
CA TYR A 299 -26.09 7.21 9.13
C TYR A 299 -27.39 8.02 9.01
N THR A 300 -27.78 8.68 10.10
CA THR A 300 -28.94 9.59 10.10
C THR A 300 -28.60 10.90 9.41
N LYS A 301 -29.62 11.68 9.07
CA LYS A 301 -29.41 13.01 8.45
C LYS A 301 -28.63 13.94 9.38
N GLU A 302 -28.90 13.88 10.68
CA GLU A 302 -28.24 14.69 11.70
C GLU A 302 -26.76 14.35 11.80
N GLU A 303 -26.40 13.07 11.73
CA GLU A 303 -25.01 12.62 11.72
C GLU A 303 -24.28 13.07 10.46
N ILE A 304 -24.91 12.95 9.29
CA ILE A 304 -24.36 13.41 8.01
C ILE A 304 -24.12 14.92 8.03
N GLU A 305 -25.09 15.71 8.50
CA GLU A 305 -24.94 17.18 8.59
C GLU A 305 -23.88 17.60 9.61
N LYS A 306 -23.75 16.86 10.72
CA LYS A 306 -22.66 17.07 11.67
C LYS A 306 -21.29 16.86 11.00
N VAL A 307 -21.12 15.78 10.25
CA VAL A 307 -19.89 15.50 9.51
C VAL A 307 -19.62 16.57 8.46
N ARG A 308 -20.65 17.03 7.74
CA ARG A 308 -20.53 18.14 6.78
C ARG A 308 -19.99 19.41 7.43
N GLY A 309 -20.51 19.79 8.60
CA GLY A 309 -20.02 20.95 9.36
C GLY A 309 -18.55 20.82 9.78
N LEU A 310 -18.14 19.62 10.22
CA LEU A 310 -16.75 19.32 10.56
C LEU A 310 -15.83 19.40 9.35
N ILE A 311 -16.25 18.87 8.19
CA ILE A 311 -15.50 18.96 6.92
C ILE A 311 -15.30 20.42 6.52
N ASN A 312 -16.36 21.24 6.55
CA ASN A 312 -16.26 22.66 6.22
C ASN A 312 -15.26 23.41 7.11
N SER A 313 -15.09 22.98 8.35
CA SER A 313 -14.15 23.58 9.30
C SER A 313 -12.72 23.07 9.10
N ALA A 314 -12.55 21.86 8.57
CA ALA A 314 -11.27 21.18 8.45
C ALA A 314 -10.58 21.43 7.10
N ILE A 315 -11.32 21.70 6.03
CA ILE A 315 -10.79 21.90 4.68
C ILE A 315 -10.69 23.41 4.38
N PRO A 316 -9.51 23.93 4.00
CA PRO A 316 -9.36 25.32 3.58
C PRO A 316 -10.29 25.70 2.41
N HIS A 317 -10.68 26.98 2.35
CA HIS A 317 -11.41 27.55 1.21
C HIS A 317 -10.47 27.99 0.08
#